data_AF-A0A7K2MS85-F1
#
_entry.id   AF-A0A7K2MS85-F1
#
_cell.length_a   1.000
_cell.length_b   1.000
_cell.length_c   1.000
_cell.angle_alpha   90.00
_cell.angle_beta   90.00
_cell.angle_gamma   90.00
#
_symmetry.space_group_name_H-M   'P 1'
#
loop_
_entity.id
_entity.type
_entity.pdbx_description
1 polymer ?
#
loop_
_entity_poly.entity_id
_entity_poly.type
_entity_poly.pdbx_seq_one_letter_code
_entity_poly.pdbx_strand_id
1 'polypeptide(L)'
;MPLPHVLLSAAVSLDGYLDDTGPERLLLSGPADFDRVDEVRARADAILVGAGTIRADNPRLLVNSAERRAARVAAGKTEYPLKVAVSGGGELDPAARFWHTGGEKVLLTTDDGARRARELGIGADVVALGPELDWHAALEYLHDRRGVRRLMVEGGGTVHSQLLQRELADELQLVLAPLLVGDPAAPRLFGPGAYQGGRLALVGTRRIEDVVLMRYRPTAPGTGERVAPADRYWLEVACELAGLCPPSQTAFSVGAVVVAADGSELARGYSREGGDPVVHAEEAALAKTDPSDARLAGATVYSSLEPCARRASRPAPCARLILDAGVRRVVTAWREPDTFVAGADGSGVLAAQGATVVVLPEYEEAAKAPNRHLER
;
A
#
# COMPACT_ATOMS: atom_id res chain seq x y z
N MET A 1 6.36 -8.39 9.84
CA MET A 1 7.12 -7.14 10.07
C MET A 1 6.63 -6.09 9.07
N PRO A 2 6.82 -4.77 9.30
CA PRO A 2 6.30 -3.77 8.37
C PRO A 2 7.07 -3.84 7.05
N LEU A 3 6.34 -3.81 5.93
CA LEU A 3 6.88 -3.64 4.58
C LEU A 3 6.85 -2.15 4.20
N PRO A 4 7.67 -1.66 3.26
CA PRO A 4 7.51 -0.31 2.75
C PRO A 4 6.14 -0.17 2.08
N HIS A 5 5.63 1.06 2.00
CA HIS A 5 4.51 1.39 1.14
C HIS A 5 4.97 1.32 -0.32
N VAL A 6 4.42 0.40 -1.09
CA VAL A 6 4.80 0.10 -2.48
C VAL A 6 3.83 0.77 -3.45
N LEU A 7 4.33 1.77 -4.16
CA LEU A 7 3.62 2.45 -5.24
C LEU A 7 4.09 1.94 -6.59
N LEU A 8 3.19 1.35 -7.38
CA LEU A 8 3.43 1.07 -8.79
C LEU A 8 3.10 2.31 -9.61
N SER A 9 4.01 2.75 -10.48
CA SER A 9 3.81 3.90 -11.36
C SER A 9 4.05 3.48 -12.80
N ALA A 10 3.08 3.74 -13.68
CA ALA A 10 3.20 3.43 -15.10
C ALA A 10 2.39 4.42 -15.95
N ALA A 11 2.84 4.65 -17.18
CA ALA A 11 2.03 5.19 -18.26
C ALA A 11 1.80 4.08 -19.29
N VAL A 12 0.59 3.98 -19.83
CA VAL A 12 0.22 2.99 -20.84
C VAL A 12 -0.59 3.61 -21.96
N SER A 13 -0.55 2.99 -23.14
CA SER A 13 -1.50 3.23 -24.23
C SER A 13 -2.92 2.78 -23.85
N LEU A 14 -3.93 3.17 -24.63
CA LEU A 14 -5.34 2.76 -24.45
C LEU A 14 -5.53 1.24 -24.41
N ASP A 15 -4.67 0.50 -25.11
CA ASP A 15 -4.66 -0.96 -25.19
C ASP A 15 -3.66 -1.64 -24.23
N GLY A 16 -3.05 -0.89 -23.31
CA GLY A 16 -2.32 -1.41 -22.15
C GLY A 16 -0.83 -1.69 -22.34
N TYR A 17 -0.20 -1.08 -23.36
CA TYR A 17 1.23 -1.23 -23.64
C TYR A 17 2.06 -0.13 -22.95
N LEU A 18 3.24 -0.53 -22.49
CA LEU A 18 4.24 0.33 -21.84
C LEU A 18 5.18 1.02 -22.84
N ASP A 19 5.31 0.44 -24.03
CA ASP A 19 6.21 0.91 -25.10
C ASP A 19 5.75 0.29 -26.43
N ASP A 20 6.40 0.66 -27.54
CA ASP A 20 6.31 -0.05 -28.82
C ASP A 20 7.47 -1.06 -28.99
N THR A 21 7.66 -1.58 -30.21
CA THR A 21 8.75 -2.51 -30.55
C THR A 21 9.97 -1.80 -31.18
N GLY A 22 9.94 -0.48 -31.22
CA GLY A 22 10.96 0.37 -31.79
C GLY A 22 12.23 0.46 -30.93
N PRO A 23 13.32 1.02 -31.49
CA PRO A 23 14.57 1.22 -30.76
C PRO A 23 14.54 2.46 -29.84
N GLU A 24 13.58 3.35 -30.05
CA GLU A 24 13.39 4.55 -29.24
C GLU A 24 12.21 4.36 -28.30
N ARG A 25 12.37 4.81 -27.06
CA ARG A 25 11.31 4.74 -26.06
C ARG A 25 10.11 5.59 -26.47
N LEU A 26 8.93 4.98 -26.50
CA LEU A 26 7.66 5.66 -26.73
C LEU A 26 7.31 6.58 -25.55
N LEU A 27 7.09 7.86 -25.85
CA LEU A 27 6.61 8.81 -24.86
C LEU A 27 5.09 8.72 -24.74
N LEU A 28 4.63 8.05 -23.69
CA LEU A 28 3.20 7.86 -23.38
C LEU A 28 2.56 9.02 -22.61
N SER A 29 3.33 10.05 -22.27
CA SER A 29 2.82 11.21 -21.52
C SER A 29 3.61 12.48 -21.83
N GLY A 30 3.05 13.63 -21.46
CA GLY A 30 3.66 14.93 -21.68
C GLY A 30 4.52 15.45 -20.52
N PRO A 31 5.13 16.64 -20.69
CA PRO A 31 5.99 17.27 -19.70
C PRO A 31 5.34 17.46 -18.31
N ALA A 32 4.03 17.74 -18.26
CA ALA A 32 3.34 17.91 -16.99
C ALA A 32 3.26 16.59 -16.20
N ASP A 33 3.14 15.45 -16.88
CA ASP A 33 3.19 14.15 -16.21
C ASP A 33 4.62 13.78 -15.80
N PHE A 34 5.63 14.10 -16.62
CA PHE A 34 7.03 13.88 -16.24
C PHE A 34 7.42 14.70 -14.99
N ASP A 35 6.93 15.93 -14.88
CA ASP A 35 7.13 16.75 -13.68
C ASP A 35 6.45 16.13 -12.44
N ARG A 36 5.23 15.59 -12.60
CA ARG A 36 4.55 14.83 -11.54
C ARG A 36 5.34 13.58 -11.15
N VAL A 37 5.81 12.79 -12.10
CA VAL A 37 6.62 11.59 -11.81
C VAL A 37 7.90 11.98 -11.07
N ASP A 38 8.52 13.10 -11.44
CA ASP A 38 9.67 13.66 -10.74
C ASP A 38 9.36 14.04 -9.29
N GLU A 39 8.18 14.60 -9.03
CA GLU A 39 7.67 14.85 -7.68
C GLU A 39 7.48 13.55 -6.89
N VAL A 40 6.90 12.52 -7.50
CA VAL A 40 6.71 11.20 -6.86
C VAL A 40 8.07 10.58 -6.51
N ARG A 41 9.04 10.62 -7.43
CA ARG A 41 10.43 10.19 -7.17
C ARG A 41 11.04 10.95 -6.02
N ALA A 42 10.83 12.28 -5.95
CA ALA A 42 11.37 13.10 -4.88
C ALA A 42 10.79 12.77 -3.50
N ARG A 43 9.56 12.27 -3.43
CA ARG A 43 8.90 11.84 -2.19
C ARG A 43 9.28 10.41 -1.76
N ALA A 44 9.69 9.57 -2.71
CA ALA A 44 10.11 8.18 -2.44
C ALA A 44 11.45 8.10 -1.70
N ASP A 45 11.63 7.04 -0.92
CA ASP A 45 12.91 6.72 -0.29
C ASP A 45 13.76 5.84 -1.22
N ALA A 46 13.10 5.01 -2.03
CA ALA A 46 13.74 4.21 -3.07
C ALA A 46 12.90 4.15 -4.36
N ILE A 47 13.59 4.02 -5.50
CA ILE A 47 13.02 3.77 -6.82
C ILE A 47 13.50 2.40 -7.29
N LEU A 48 12.56 1.50 -7.61
CA LEU A 48 12.82 0.14 -8.05
C LEU A 48 12.47 -0.06 -9.52
N VAL A 49 13.34 -0.78 -10.23
CA VAL A 49 13.13 -1.20 -11.61
C VAL A 49 13.65 -2.62 -11.86
N GLY A 50 12.98 -3.36 -12.75
CA GLY A 50 13.48 -4.65 -13.23
C GLY A 50 14.63 -4.51 -14.23
N ALA A 51 15.55 -5.48 -14.24
CA ALA A 51 16.69 -5.50 -15.16
C ALA A 51 16.28 -5.52 -16.65
N GLY A 52 15.10 -6.03 -16.99
CA GLY A 52 14.56 -5.96 -18.35
C GLY A 52 14.41 -4.52 -18.85
N THR A 53 13.82 -3.65 -18.03
CA THR A 53 13.68 -2.22 -18.33
C THR A 53 15.04 -1.51 -18.33
N ILE A 54 15.99 -1.93 -17.49
CA ILE A 54 17.36 -1.38 -17.57
C ILE A 54 17.99 -1.66 -18.94
N ARG A 55 17.82 -2.87 -19.48
CA ARG A 55 18.37 -3.24 -20.79
C ARG A 55 17.65 -2.55 -21.94
N ALA A 56 16.33 -2.40 -21.87
CA ALA A 56 15.54 -1.76 -22.92
C ALA A 56 15.76 -0.24 -22.96
N ASP A 57 15.63 0.45 -21.82
CA ASP A 57 15.53 1.92 -21.79
C ASP A 57 16.81 2.61 -21.31
N ASN A 58 17.73 1.83 -20.73
CA ASN A 58 18.95 2.31 -20.08
C ASN A 58 18.70 3.54 -19.17
N PRO A 59 17.72 3.52 -18.26
CA PRO A 59 17.25 4.73 -17.59
C PRO A 59 18.23 5.20 -16.51
N ARG A 60 18.30 6.51 -16.28
CA ARG A 60 19.08 7.07 -15.16
C ARG A 60 18.34 6.97 -13.82
N LEU A 61 17.00 7.01 -13.82
CA LEU A 61 16.13 6.99 -12.63
C LEU A 61 16.57 7.98 -11.54
N LEU A 62 16.43 9.27 -11.84
CA LEU A 62 16.83 10.39 -10.98
C LEU A 62 15.65 11.31 -10.68
N VAL A 63 15.79 12.08 -9.62
CA VAL A 63 15.05 13.33 -9.42
C VAL A 63 15.74 14.42 -10.27
N ASN A 64 15.07 14.88 -11.31
CA ASN A 64 15.57 15.85 -12.28
C ASN A 64 15.53 17.28 -11.73
N SER A 65 14.49 17.66 -10.99
CA SER A 65 14.39 19.01 -10.42
C SER A 65 15.44 19.26 -9.33
N ALA A 66 16.26 20.30 -9.53
CA ALA A 66 17.26 20.72 -8.54
C ALA A 66 16.60 21.22 -7.24
N GLU A 67 15.46 21.89 -7.35
CA GLU A 67 14.69 22.36 -6.19
C GLU A 67 14.19 21.17 -5.36
N ARG A 68 13.63 20.13 -6.00
CA ARG A 68 13.18 18.92 -5.31
C ARG A 68 14.35 18.18 -4.63
N ARG A 69 15.52 18.14 -5.27
CA ARG A 69 16.74 17.60 -4.66
C ARG A 69 17.18 18.42 -3.44
N ALA A 70 17.19 19.75 -3.53
CA ALA A 70 17.50 20.63 -2.41
C ALA A 70 16.50 20.46 -1.25
N ALA A 71 15.20 20.33 -1.55
CA ALA A 71 14.16 20.09 -0.55
C ALA A 71 14.34 18.75 0.17
N ARG A 72 14.76 17.69 -0.54
CA ARG A 72 15.10 16.40 0.08
C ARG A 72 16.25 16.54 1.07
N VAL A 73 17.33 17.22 0.67
CA VAL A 73 18.49 17.44 1.53
C VAL A 73 18.11 18.28 2.76
N ALA A 74 17.30 19.33 2.58
CA ALA A 74 16.79 20.15 3.68
C ALA A 74 15.92 19.34 4.67
N ALA A 75 15.23 18.30 4.18
CA ALA A 75 14.46 17.36 5.01
C ALA A 75 15.31 16.21 5.61
N GLY A 76 16.64 16.28 5.51
CA GLY A 76 17.56 15.26 6.05
C GLY A 76 17.64 13.97 5.23
N LYS A 77 17.10 13.95 4.00
CA LYS A 77 17.22 12.82 3.08
C LYS A 77 18.41 12.97 2.15
N THR A 78 18.83 11.88 1.53
CA THR A 78 19.80 11.92 0.42
C THR A 78 19.26 12.68 -0.79
N GLU A 79 20.16 13.33 -1.54
CA GLU A 79 19.82 14.10 -2.74
C GLU A 79 18.99 13.28 -3.74
N TYR A 80 19.36 12.01 -3.92
CA TYR A 80 18.64 11.04 -4.74
C TYR A 80 18.08 9.91 -3.88
N PRO A 81 16.87 9.38 -4.18
CA PRO A 81 16.39 8.12 -3.59
C PRO A 81 17.36 6.97 -3.85
N LEU A 82 17.32 5.95 -2.99
CA LEU A 82 18.03 4.70 -3.22
C LEU A 82 17.54 4.09 -4.53
N LYS A 83 18.48 3.68 -5.40
CA LYS A 83 18.13 3.03 -6.66
C LYS A 83 18.21 1.51 -6.50
N VAL A 84 17.11 0.83 -6.79
CA VAL A 84 16.99 -0.62 -6.64
C VAL A 84 16.78 -1.25 -8.00
N ALA A 85 17.66 -2.18 -8.37
CA ALA A 85 17.49 -3.05 -9.51
C ALA A 85 17.06 -4.44 -9.03
N VAL A 86 16.19 -5.10 -9.79
CA VAL A 86 15.80 -6.50 -9.53
C VAL A 86 16.11 -7.36 -10.75
N SER A 87 16.79 -8.49 -10.55
CA SER A 87 17.12 -9.43 -11.61
C SER A 87 17.09 -10.87 -11.12
N GLY A 88 16.33 -11.75 -11.78
CA GLY A 88 16.35 -13.18 -11.48
C GLY A 88 17.65 -13.87 -11.93
N GLY A 89 18.11 -13.59 -13.15
CA GLY A 89 19.27 -14.26 -13.76
C GLY A 89 20.61 -13.53 -13.64
N GLY A 90 20.64 -12.35 -13.02
CA GLY A 90 21.86 -11.52 -12.93
C GLY A 90 22.35 -10.96 -14.27
N GLU A 91 21.54 -11.03 -15.33
CA GLU A 91 21.87 -10.51 -16.66
C GLU A 91 21.79 -8.98 -16.67
N LEU A 92 22.95 -8.34 -16.51
CA LEU A 92 23.09 -6.90 -16.36
C LEU A 92 24.16 -6.39 -17.33
N ASP A 93 23.95 -5.18 -17.85
CA ASP A 93 24.99 -4.43 -18.53
C ASP A 93 25.71 -3.52 -17.51
N PRO A 94 27.00 -3.75 -17.20
CA PRO A 94 27.76 -2.91 -16.28
C PRO A 94 27.96 -1.48 -16.79
N ALA A 95 27.80 -1.23 -18.10
CA ALA A 95 27.88 0.10 -18.70
C ALA A 95 26.56 0.88 -18.64
N ALA A 96 25.46 0.26 -18.18
CA ALA A 96 24.17 0.93 -18.11
C ALA A 96 24.24 2.21 -17.26
N ARG A 97 23.64 3.30 -17.75
CA ARG A 97 23.57 4.61 -17.09
C ARG A 97 23.01 4.51 -15.68
N PHE A 98 22.15 3.53 -15.42
CA PHE A 98 21.64 3.23 -14.09
C PHE A 98 22.77 3.06 -13.05
N TRP A 99 23.89 2.41 -13.38
CA TRP A 99 24.99 2.16 -12.44
C TRP A 99 25.89 3.38 -12.21
N HIS A 100 25.90 4.31 -13.16
CA HIS A 100 26.85 5.44 -13.20
C HIS A 100 26.26 6.79 -12.80
N THR A 101 24.95 6.86 -12.47
CA THR A 101 24.29 8.12 -12.07
C THR A 101 23.50 7.99 -10.77
N GLY A 102 23.36 9.10 -10.06
CA GLY A 102 22.60 9.19 -8.80
C GLY A 102 23.43 8.79 -7.59
N GLY A 103 22.74 8.36 -6.52
CA GLY A 103 23.36 7.97 -5.26
C GLY A 103 23.62 6.45 -5.15
N GLU A 104 23.34 5.93 -3.95
CA GLU A 104 23.46 4.51 -3.62
C GLU A 104 22.59 3.62 -4.50
N LYS A 105 23.07 2.37 -4.71
CA LYS A 105 22.46 1.40 -5.61
C LYS A 105 22.48 0.03 -4.98
N VAL A 106 21.37 -0.69 -5.10
CA VAL A 106 21.23 -2.07 -4.64
C VAL A 106 20.71 -2.91 -5.80
N LEU A 107 21.31 -4.10 -5.98
CA LEU A 107 20.77 -5.17 -6.79
C LEU A 107 20.17 -6.23 -5.86
N LEU A 108 18.86 -6.47 -6.00
CA LEU A 108 18.17 -7.60 -5.39
C LEU A 108 18.08 -8.74 -6.42
N THR A 109 18.60 -9.91 -6.08
CA THR A 109 18.76 -11.01 -7.05
C THR A 109 18.78 -12.38 -6.36
N THR A 110 18.83 -13.45 -7.16
CA THR A 110 18.99 -14.82 -6.68
C THR A 110 20.45 -15.08 -6.29
N ASP A 111 20.73 -16.20 -5.62
CA ASP A 111 22.09 -16.63 -5.28
C ASP A 111 23.00 -16.71 -6.51
N ASP A 112 22.49 -17.28 -7.61
CA ASP A 112 23.20 -17.38 -8.89
C ASP A 112 23.38 -16.01 -9.57
N GLY A 113 22.34 -15.17 -9.54
CA GLY A 113 22.43 -13.81 -10.07
C GLY A 113 23.43 -12.95 -9.29
N ALA A 114 23.54 -13.15 -7.98
CA ALA A 114 24.51 -12.46 -7.13
C ALA A 114 25.95 -12.83 -7.47
N ARG A 115 26.21 -14.12 -7.73
CA ARG A 115 27.54 -14.60 -8.19
C ARG A 115 27.94 -13.90 -9.49
N ARG A 116 27.06 -13.92 -10.49
CA ARG A 116 27.30 -13.26 -11.80
C ARG A 116 27.50 -11.75 -11.67
N ALA A 117 26.67 -11.08 -10.88
CA ALA A 117 26.77 -9.63 -10.69
C ALA A 117 28.08 -9.20 -10.01
N ARG A 118 28.60 -10.01 -9.08
CA ARG A 118 29.90 -9.76 -8.42
C ARG A 118 31.06 -9.94 -9.39
N GLU A 119 31.00 -10.93 -10.27
CA GLU A 119 32.00 -11.12 -11.34
C GLU A 119 32.02 -9.96 -12.34
N LEU A 120 30.85 -9.38 -12.64
CA LEU A 120 30.72 -8.21 -13.50
C LEU A 120 31.26 -6.91 -12.86
N GLY A 121 31.45 -6.88 -11.54
CA GLY A 121 31.97 -5.72 -10.83
C GLY A 121 31.05 -4.48 -10.93
N ILE A 122 29.73 -4.67 -10.88
CA ILE A 122 28.78 -3.54 -10.92
C ILE A 122 28.95 -2.63 -9.70
N GLY A 123 28.78 -1.32 -9.90
CA GLY A 123 28.84 -0.32 -8.83
C GLY A 123 27.58 -0.28 -7.95
N ALA A 124 27.20 -1.42 -7.38
CA ALA A 124 26.02 -1.57 -6.52
C ALA A 124 26.21 -2.65 -5.46
N ASP A 125 25.51 -2.49 -4.34
CA ASP A 125 25.44 -3.53 -3.31
C ASP A 125 24.59 -4.70 -3.82
N VAL A 126 25.16 -5.90 -3.84
CA VAL A 126 24.51 -7.11 -4.36
C VAL A 126 23.95 -7.95 -3.23
N VAL A 127 22.62 -8.11 -3.21
CA VAL A 127 21.87 -8.84 -2.20
C VAL A 127 21.27 -10.09 -2.82
N ALA A 128 21.69 -11.25 -2.31
CA ALA A 128 21.11 -12.53 -2.67
C ALA A 128 19.90 -12.82 -1.76
N LEU A 129 18.77 -13.17 -2.36
CA LEU A 129 17.50 -13.45 -1.67
C LEU A 129 17.19 -14.95 -1.59
N GLY A 130 18.13 -15.80 -2.00
CA GLY A 130 17.98 -17.26 -2.07
C GLY A 130 17.95 -17.79 -3.51
N PRO A 131 17.53 -19.05 -3.70
CA PRO A 131 17.55 -19.71 -5.01
C PRO A 131 16.55 -19.10 -5.99
N GLU A 132 15.46 -18.53 -5.48
CA GLU A 132 14.45 -17.81 -6.24
C GLU A 132 14.27 -16.38 -5.70
N LEU A 133 13.64 -15.52 -6.50
CA LEU A 133 13.36 -14.16 -6.08
C LEU A 133 12.18 -14.13 -5.10
N ASP A 134 12.48 -14.02 -3.81
CA ASP A 134 11.48 -13.79 -2.77
C ASP A 134 11.20 -12.29 -2.61
N TRP A 135 10.01 -11.86 -3.05
CA TRP A 135 9.56 -10.48 -2.93
C TRP A 135 9.28 -10.04 -1.50
N HIS A 136 8.89 -10.94 -0.60
CA HIS A 136 8.69 -10.58 0.79
C HIS A 136 10.04 -10.25 1.44
N ALA A 137 11.02 -11.15 1.29
CA ALA A 137 12.38 -10.93 1.78
C ALA A 137 13.03 -9.68 1.15
N ALA A 138 12.76 -9.42 -0.14
CA ALA A 138 13.20 -8.21 -0.82
C ALA A 138 12.68 -6.93 -0.15
N LEU A 139 11.37 -6.88 0.12
CA LEU A 139 10.72 -5.72 0.73
C LEU A 139 11.09 -5.56 2.21
N GLU A 140 11.21 -6.66 2.97
CA GLU A 140 11.72 -6.66 4.34
C GLU A 140 13.17 -6.13 4.40
N TYR A 141 14.04 -6.60 3.48
CA TYR A 141 15.40 -6.09 3.38
C TYR A 141 15.42 -4.57 3.13
N LEU A 142 14.63 -4.08 2.18
CA LEU A 142 14.56 -2.64 1.89
C LEU A 142 14.05 -1.85 3.10
N HIS A 143 13.05 -2.36 3.81
CA HIS A 143 12.53 -1.72 5.01
C HIS A 143 13.54 -1.71 6.16
N ASP A 144 13.99 -2.89 6.59
CA ASP A 144 14.76 -3.07 7.82
C ASP A 144 16.24 -2.71 7.67
N ARG A 145 16.82 -2.99 6.50
CA ARG A 145 18.27 -2.81 6.27
C ARG A 145 18.61 -1.53 5.54
N ARG A 146 17.67 -0.99 4.76
CA ARG A 146 17.87 0.25 3.99
C ARG A 146 16.98 1.41 4.46
N GLY A 147 16.09 1.19 5.43
CA GLY A 147 15.23 2.23 5.99
C GLY A 147 14.18 2.75 5.00
N VAL A 148 13.88 2.00 3.94
CA VAL A 148 12.91 2.40 2.92
C VAL A 148 11.51 2.32 3.52
N ARG A 149 10.79 3.45 3.56
CA ARG A 149 9.39 3.51 3.99
C ARG A 149 8.45 3.68 2.81
N ARG A 150 8.89 4.38 1.77
CA ARG A 150 8.15 4.55 0.51
C ARG A 150 8.98 4.06 -0.67
N LEU A 151 8.48 3.03 -1.34
CA LEU A 151 9.08 2.45 -2.53
C LEU A 151 8.23 2.80 -3.76
N MET A 152 8.85 3.45 -4.74
CA MET A 152 8.26 3.65 -6.06
C MET A 152 8.78 2.58 -7.02
N VAL A 153 7.89 1.91 -7.74
CA VAL A 153 8.24 0.87 -8.72
C VAL A 153 7.84 1.34 -10.11
N GLU A 154 8.83 1.64 -10.96
CA GLU A 154 8.60 2.23 -12.29
C GLU A 154 8.59 1.22 -13.45
N GLY A 155 8.74 -0.07 -13.16
CA GLY A 155 8.57 -1.13 -14.17
C GLY A 155 9.55 -2.30 -13.99
N GLY A 156 9.63 -3.26 -14.90
CA GLY A 156 8.77 -3.49 -16.07
C GLY A 156 7.57 -4.38 -15.77
N GLY A 157 6.82 -4.77 -16.82
CA GLY A 157 5.54 -5.45 -16.65
C GLY A 157 5.59 -6.73 -15.81
N THR A 158 6.70 -7.48 -15.86
CA THR A 158 6.92 -8.65 -14.98
C THR A 158 6.97 -8.29 -13.50
N VAL A 159 7.68 -7.21 -13.14
CA VAL A 159 7.82 -6.78 -11.74
C VAL A 159 6.47 -6.29 -11.20
N HIS A 160 5.77 -5.44 -11.97
CA HIS A 160 4.43 -4.98 -11.60
C HIS A 160 3.46 -6.15 -11.43
N SER A 161 3.47 -7.11 -12.37
CA SER A 161 2.62 -8.30 -12.31
C SER A 161 2.92 -9.14 -11.06
N GLN A 162 4.19 -9.36 -10.74
CA GLN A 162 4.58 -10.18 -9.59
C GLN A 162 4.18 -9.55 -8.25
N LEU A 163 4.33 -8.23 -8.11
CA LEU A 163 3.94 -7.50 -6.90
C LEU A 163 2.42 -7.46 -6.70
N LEU A 164 1.64 -7.27 -7.76
CA LEU A 164 0.17 -7.31 -7.68
C LEU A 164 -0.35 -8.71 -7.36
N GLN A 165 0.14 -9.73 -8.06
CA GLN A 165 -0.29 -11.13 -7.83
C GLN A 165 0.03 -11.64 -6.41
N ARG A 166 1.06 -11.06 -5.77
CA ARG A 166 1.45 -11.38 -4.39
C ARG A 166 0.81 -10.46 -3.35
N GLU A 167 -0.04 -9.53 -3.78
CA GLU A 167 -0.69 -8.55 -2.91
C GLU A 167 0.35 -7.75 -2.10
N LEU A 168 1.38 -7.24 -2.79
CA LEU A 168 2.47 -6.46 -2.18
C LEU A 168 2.48 -4.99 -2.64
N ALA A 169 1.55 -4.59 -3.51
CA ALA A 169 1.40 -3.22 -3.98
C ALA A 169 0.30 -2.49 -3.21
N ASP A 170 0.62 -1.35 -2.61
CA ASP A 170 -0.33 -0.51 -1.87
C ASP A 170 -1.12 0.45 -2.75
N GLU A 171 -0.50 0.94 -3.82
CA GLU A 171 -1.12 1.88 -4.76
C GLU A 171 -0.62 1.61 -6.18
N LEU A 172 -1.51 1.78 -7.16
CA LEU A 172 -1.18 1.85 -8.58
C LEU A 172 -1.55 3.24 -9.10
N GLN A 173 -0.55 3.99 -9.56
CA GLN A 173 -0.70 5.21 -10.34
C GLN A 173 -0.55 4.88 -11.81
N LEU A 174 -1.65 4.91 -12.54
CA LEU A 174 -1.73 4.56 -13.95
C LEU A 174 -2.09 5.80 -14.77
N VAL A 175 -1.20 6.18 -15.69
CA VAL A 175 -1.47 7.19 -16.70
C VAL A 175 -1.91 6.51 -17.99
N LEU A 176 -3.03 6.94 -18.57
CA LEU A 176 -3.56 6.42 -19.82
C LEU A 176 -3.37 7.45 -20.94
N ALA A 177 -2.56 7.10 -21.92
CA ALA A 177 -2.24 7.89 -23.09
C ALA A 177 -3.32 7.75 -24.18
N PRO A 178 -3.69 8.80 -24.91
CA PRO A 178 -4.73 8.76 -25.95
C PRO A 178 -4.24 8.17 -27.28
N LEU A 179 -3.52 7.04 -27.25
CA LEU A 179 -2.99 6.34 -28.42
C LEU A 179 -3.12 4.81 -28.27
N LEU A 180 -2.99 4.09 -29.38
CA LEU A 180 -2.96 2.63 -29.45
C LEU A 180 -1.60 2.18 -29.98
N VAL A 181 -1.02 1.13 -29.39
CA VAL A 181 0.22 0.50 -29.91
C VAL A 181 -0.13 -0.63 -30.87
N GLY A 182 -1.05 -1.51 -30.48
CA GLY A 182 -1.62 -2.54 -31.36
C GLY A 182 -0.70 -3.70 -31.74
N ASP A 183 0.57 -3.69 -31.34
CA ASP A 183 1.53 -4.76 -31.63
C ASP A 183 1.55 -5.80 -30.50
N PRO A 184 1.16 -7.06 -30.72
CA PRO A 184 1.19 -8.10 -29.68
C PRO A 184 2.59 -8.44 -29.14
N ALA A 185 3.65 -8.07 -29.86
CA ALA A 185 5.04 -8.24 -29.40
C ALA A 185 5.52 -7.08 -28.50
N ALA A 186 4.78 -5.96 -28.45
CA ALA A 186 5.14 -4.83 -27.63
C ALA A 186 4.98 -5.14 -26.12
N PRO A 187 5.78 -4.49 -25.24
CA PRO A 187 5.74 -4.76 -23.82
C PRO A 187 4.42 -4.29 -23.20
N ARG A 188 3.70 -5.20 -22.56
CA ARG A 188 2.47 -4.89 -21.81
C ARG A 188 2.76 -4.59 -20.34
N LEU A 189 1.90 -3.75 -19.74
CA LEU A 189 1.98 -3.44 -18.31
C LEU A 189 1.83 -4.69 -17.44
N PHE A 190 0.89 -5.57 -17.79
CA PHE A 190 0.67 -6.81 -17.06
C PHE A 190 0.90 -8.01 -17.97
N GLY A 191 1.69 -8.95 -17.46
CA GLY A 191 1.94 -10.25 -18.07
C GLY A 191 0.92 -11.31 -17.61
N PRO A 192 1.13 -12.59 -17.98
CA PRO A 192 0.28 -13.68 -17.55
C PRO A 192 0.26 -13.82 -16.02
N GLY A 193 -0.88 -14.22 -15.47
CA GLY A 193 -1.09 -14.27 -14.03
C GLY A 193 -2.41 -14.88 -13.62
N ALA A 194 -2.49 -15.28 -12.35
CA ALA A 194 -3.77 -15.54 -11.71
C ALA A 194 -4.56 -14.23 -11.55
N TYR A 195 -5.88 -14.36 -11.47
CA TYR A 195 -6.73 -13.23 -11.09
C TYR A 195 -6.35 -12.75 -9.69
N GLN A 196 -6.09 -11.45 -9.54
CA GLN A 196 -5.75 -10.86 -8.24
C GLN A 196 -6.91 -10.99 -7.25
N GLY A 197 -6.61 -10.97 -5.95
CA GLY A 197 -7.63 -10.90 -4.91
C GLY A 197 -8.46 -9.62 -5.03
N GLY A 198 -9.77 -9.77 -5.22
CA GLY A 198 -10.73 -8.65 -5.22
C GLY A 198 -10.55 -7.63 -6.34
N ARG A 199 -11.26 -6.51 -6.21
CA ARG A 199 -11.15 -5.35 -7.11
C ARG A 199 -10.11 -4.36 -6.58
N LEU A 200 -9.70 -3.43 -7.44
CA LEU A 200 -9.03 -2.22 -6.98
C LEU A 200 -10.06 -1.09 -6.82
N ALA A 201 -9.97 -0.34 -5.73
CA ALA A 201 -10.73 0.88 -5.52
C ALA A 201 -10.09 2.03 -6.30
N LEU A 202 -10.87 2.73 -7.15
CA LEU A 202 -10.45 3.97 -7.77
C LEU A 202 -10.51 5.09 -6.72
N VAL A 203 -9.35 5.51 -6.23
CA VAL A 203 -9.24 6.53 -5.17
C VAL A 203 -8.98 7.93 -5.71
N GLY A 204 -8.80 8.08 -7.02
CA GLY A 204 -8.71 9.39 -7.66
C GLY A 204 -8.49 9.35 -9.15
N THR A 205 -8.98 10.38 -9.84
CA THR A 205 -8.77 10.62 -11.27
C THR A 205 -8.39 12.07 -11.49
N ARG A 206 -7.43 12.31 -12.39
CA ARG A 206 -7.04 13.67 -12.77
C ARG A 206 -6.61 13.71 -14.21
N ARG A 207 -7.17 14.63 -15.00
CA ARG A 207 -6.64 14.96 -16.32
C ARG A 207 -5.31 15.72 -16.18
N ILE A 208 -4.31 15.33 -16.94
CA ILE A 208 -3.01 15.98 -17.05
C ILE A 208 -2.78 16.21 -18.53
N GLU A 209 -2.86 17.45 -18.99
CA GLU A 209 -2.80 17.76 -20.43
C GLU A 209 -3.85 16.91 -21.20
N ASP A 210 -3.41 16.01 -22.07
CA ASP A 210 -4.22 15.09 -22.87
C ASP A 210 -4.31 13.67 -22.31
N VAL A 211 -3.64 13.36 -21.20
CA VAL A 211 -3.68 12.05 -20.52
C VAL A 211 -4.56 12.06 -19.28
N VAL A 212 -4.97 10.87 -18.81
CA VAL A 212 -5.65 10.71 -17.52
C VAL A 212 -4.81 9.90 -16.55
N LEU A 213 -4.55 10.48 -15.37
CA LEU A 213 -4.01 9.77 -14.22
C LEU A 213 -5.18 9.15 -13.44
N MET A 214 -5.04 7.87 -13.14
CA MET A 214 -5.93 7.10 -12.27
C MET A 214 -5.11 6.53 -11.11
N ARG A 215 -5.67 6.61 -9.90
CA ARG A 215 -5.06 6.08 -8.68
C ARG A 215 -5.92 4.95 -8.16
N TYR A 216 -5.32 3.78 -7.97
CA TYR A 216 -6.00 2.58 -7.53
C TYR A 216 -5.35 2.02 -6.27
N ARG A 217 -6.15 1.43 -5.37
CA ARG A 217 -5.66 0.69 -4.19
C ARG A 217 -6.36 -0.67 -4.08
N PRO A 218 -5.68 -1.72 -3.61
CA PRO A 218 -6.30 -3.04 -3.45
C PRO A 218 -7.33 -3.03 -2.33
N THR A 219 -8.36 -3.87 -2.47
CA THR A 219 -9.44 -3.95 -1.46
C THR A 219 -9.56 -5.31 -0.77
N ALA A 220 -8.93 -6.37 -1.27
CA ALA A 220 -9.02 -7.70 -0.66
C ALA A 220 -8.21 -7.78 0.65
N PRO A 221 -8.87 -8.04 1.82
CA PRO A 221 -8.20 -8.11 3.11
C PRO A 221 -7.11 -9.17 3.22
N GLY A 222 -6.20 -8.99 4.18
CA GLY A 222 -5.30 -10.05 4.59
C GLY A 222 -6.02 -11.22 5.27
N THR A 223 -5.32 -12.35 5.42
CA THR A 223 -5.84 -13.57 6.06
C THR A 223 -5.09 -13.88 7.35
N GLY A 224 -5.82 -14.28 8.39
CA GLY A 224 -5.23 -14.50 9.72
C GLY A 224 -4.42 -13.29 10.17
N GLU A 225 -3.19 -13.52 10.62
CA GLU A 225 -2.27 -12.47 11.09
C GLU A 225 -1.56 -11.72 9.95
N ARG A 226 -1.63 -12.22 8.71
CA ARG A 226 -0.97 -11.59 7.58
C ARG A 226 -1.64 -10.25 7.28
N VAL A 227 -0.82 -9.20 7.22
CA VAL A 227 -1.22 -7.86 6.78
C VAL A 227 -1.10 -7.79 5.26
N ALA A 228 -2.20 -7.42 4.59
CA ALA A 228 -2.21 -7.08 3.17
C ALA A 228 -2.24 -5.56 2.97
N PRO A 229 -1.81 -5.04 1.81
CA PRO A 229 -1.91 -3.61 1.49
C PRO A 229 -3.36 -3.07 1.56
N ALA A 230 -4.36 -3.91 1.31
CA ALA A 230 -5.76 -3.53 1.50
C ALA A 230 -6.12 -3.24 2.97
N ASP A 231 -5.45 -3.90 3.93
CA ASP A 231 -5.70 -3.64 5.35
C ASP A 231 -5.35 -2.20 5.71
N ARG A 232 -4.26 -1.68 5.12
CA ARG A 232 -3.85 -0.28 5.25
C ARG A 232 -4.85 0.67 4.63
N TYR A 233 -5.39 0.34 3.45
CA TYR A 233 -6.44 1.15 2.81
C TYR A 233 -7.70 1.23 3.66
N TRP A 234 -8.23 0.10 4.13
CA TRP A 234 -9.47 0.11 4.90
C TRP A 234 -9.32 0.69 6.29
N LEU A 235 -8.17 0.52 6.94
CA LEU A 235 -7.90 1.17 8.21
C LEU A 235 -7.77 2.69 8.07
N GLU A 236 -7.20 3.17 6.96
CA GLU A 236 -7.19 4.60 6.63
C GLU A 236 -8.62 5.15 6.48
N VAL A 237 -9.50 4.43 5.76
CA VAL A 237 -10.92 4.79 5.66
C VAL A 237 -11.59 4.82 7.04
N ALA A 238 -11.30 3.86 7.92
CA ALA A 238 -11.82 3.87 9.29
C ALA A 238 -11.34 5.11 10.08
N CYS A 239 -10.08 5.51 9.94
CA CYS A 239 -9.56 6.75 10.54
C CYS A 239 -10.22 8.01 9.95
N GLU A 240 -10.46 8.06 8.64
CA GLU A 240 -11.18 9.17 8.00
C GLU A 240 -12.61 9.30 8.53
N LEU A 241 -13.32 8.18 8.71
CA LEU A 241 -14.66 8.15 9.28
C LEU A 241 -14.71 8.66 10.73
N ALA A 242 -13.65 8.42 11.52
CA ALA A 242 -13.55 8.99 12.86
C ALA A 242 -13.58 10.53 12.84
N GLY A 243 -13.08 11.17 11.76
CA GLY A 243 -13.15 12.61 11.56
C GLY A 243 -14.56 13.17 11.33
N LEU A 244 -15.55 12.33 11.02
CA LEU A 244 -16.95 12.72 10.84
C LEU A 244 -17.75 12.70 12.14
N CYS A 245 -17.16 12.20 13.22
CA CYS A 245 -17.86 12.08 14.50
C CYS A 245 -18.23 13.45 15.08
N PRO A 246 -19.48 13.65 15.53
CA PRO A 246 -19.82 14.79 16.39
C PRO A 246 -18.86 14.86 17.60
N PRO A 247 -18.40 16.04 18.03
CA PRO A 247 -17.50 16.15 19.19
C PRO A 247 -18.12 15.59 20.48
N SER A 248 -17.29 15.03 21.35
CA SER A 248 -17.69 14.55 22.69
C SER A 248 -16.55 14.78 23.69
N GLN A 249 -16.88 15.05 24.95
CA GLN A 249 -15.92 15.14 26.05
C GLN A 249 -15.83 13.85 26.88
N THR A 250 -16.71 12.89 26.60
CA THR A 250 -16.89 11.67 27.41
C THR A 250 -16.82 10.39 26.58
N ALA A 251 -16.47 10.50 25.29
CA ALA A 251 -16.34 9.37 24.39
C ALA A 251 -15.37 9.67 23.26
N PHE A 252 -14.68 8.64 22.78
CA PHE A 252 -13.83 8.74 21.61
C PHE A 252 -14.64 8.87 20.30
N SER A 253 -14.07 9.59 19.35
CA SER A 253 -14.40 9.59 17.92
C SER A 253 -13.73 8.38 17.27
N VAL A 254 -14.53 7.45 16.77
CA VAL A 254 -14.08 6.18 16.18
C VAL A 254 -14.79 6.00 14.84
N GLY A 255 -14.10 5.42 13.87
CA GLY A 255 -14.70 4.96 12.61
C GLY A 255 -14.44 3.48 12.41
N ALA A 256 -15.36 2.81 11.71
CA ALA A 256 -15.26 1.38 11.44
C ALA A 256 -15.81 1.02 10.05
N VAL A 257 -15.25 -0.03 9.45
CA VAL A 257 -15.65 -0.59 8.16
C VAL A 257 -15.70 -2.11 8.25
N VAL A 258 -16.74 -2.72 7.69
CA VAL A 258 -16.90 -4.18 7.56
C VAL A 258 -16.68 -4.54 6.09
N VAL A 259 -15.69 -5.39 5.81
CA VAL A 259 -15.26 -5.71 4.44
C VAL A 259 -15.25 -7.22 4.25
N ALA A 260 -15.88 -7.71 3.18
CA ALA A 260 -15.87 -9.11 2.81
C ALA A 260 -14.49 -9.59 2.31
N ALA A 261 -14.27 -10.90 2.29
CA ALA A 261 -13.01 -11.49 1.82
C ALA A 261 -12.66 -11.16 0.36
N ASP A 262 -13.65 -10.87 -0.49
CA ASP A 262 -13.45 -10.44 -1.88
C ASP A 262 -13.11 -8.94 -2.02
N GLY A 263 -13.00 -8.23 -0.90
CA GLY A 263 -12.73 -6.80 -0.84
C GLY A 263 -13.94 -5.91 -1.11
N SER A 264 -15.16 -6.47 -1.14
CA SER A 264 -16.38 -5.69 -1.16
C SER A 264 -16.65 -5.09 0.22
N GLU A 265 -16.94 -3.79 0.27
CA GLU A 265 -17.43 -3.16 1.49
C GLU A 265 -18.88 -3.59 1.76
N LEU A 266 -19.13 -4.12 2.96
CA LEU A 266 -20.46 -4.52 3.40
C LEU A 266 -21.18 -3.35 4.10
N ALA A 267 -20.46 -2.64 4.97
CA ALA A 267 -20.97 -1.48 5.68
C ALA A 267 -19.84 -0.65 6.28
N ARG A 268 -20.17 0.59 6.65
CA ARG A 268 -19.31 1.48 7.42
C ARG A 268 -20.10 2.22 8.49
N GLY A 269 -19.43 2.71 9.51
CA GLY A 269 -20.04 3.49 10.58
C GLY A 269 -19.02 4.33 11.33
N TYR A 270 -19.51 5.30 12.09
CA TYR A 270 -18.71 6.12 12.98
C TYR A 270 -19.46 6.39 14.28
N SER A 271 -18.72 6.72 15.34
CA SER A 271 -19.32 7.00 16.64
C SER A 271 -20.30 8.18 16.55
N ARG A 272 -21.45 8.03 17.21
CA ARG A 272 -22.52 9.05 17.24
C ARG A 272 -23.18 9.34 15.89
N GLU A 273 -23.10 8.41 14.96
CA GLU A 273 -23.79 8.49 13.68
C GLU A 273 -25.32 8.54 13.83
N GLY A 274 -26.00 9.24 12.92
CA GLY A 274 -27.46 9.31 12.90
C GLY A 274 -28.10 10.04 14.09
N GLY A 275 -27.31 10.71 14.93
CA GLY A 275 -27.79 11.43 16.10
C GLY A 275 -27.98 10.57 17.36
N ASP A 276 -27.60 9.29 17.35
CA ASP A 276 -27.55 8.47 18.57
C ASP A 276 -26.29 8.83 19.37
N PRO A 277 -26.38 9.51 20.53
CA PRO A 277 -25.20 9.99 21.25
C PRO A 277 -24.34 8.87 21.85
N VAL A 278 -24.80 7.62 21.84
CA VAL A 278 -24.11 6.49 22.49
C VAL A 278 -23.76 5.34 21.55
N VAL A 279 -24.09 5.43 20.25
CA VAL A 279 -23.70 4.41 19.27
C VAL A 279 -22.20 4.45 19.03
N HIS A 280 -21.57 3.28 19.04
CA HIS A 280 -20.16 3.10 18.68
C HIS A 280 -20.02 2.81 17.18
N ALA A 281 -18.84 3.05 16.63
CA ALA A 281 -18.59 2.90 15.20
C ALA A 281 -18.83 1.47 14.68
N GLU A 282 -18.35 0.45 15.40
CA GLU A 282 -18.49 -0.95 15.04
C GLU A 282 -19.96 -1.39 15.09
N GLU A 283 -20.69 -0.94 16.10
CA GLU A 283 -22.14 -1.18 16.22
C GLU A 283 -22.90 -0.51 15.07
N ALA A 284 -22.60 0.75 14.77
CA ALA A 284 -23.23 1.49 13.67
C ALA A 284 -22.97 0.82 12.30
N ALA A 285 -21.76 0.30 12.08
CA ALA A 285 -21.41 -0.42 10.87
C ALA A 285 -22.14 -1.77 10.77
N LEU A 286 -22.07 -2.60 11.82
CA LEU A 286 -22.70 -3.93 11.83
C LEU A 286 -24.23 -3.85 11.73
N ALA A 287 -24.86 -2.85 12.34
CA ALA A 287 -26.31 -2.64 12.25
C ALA A 287 -26.83 -2.36 10.83
N LYS A 288 -25.95 -1.99 9.89
CA LYS A 288 -26.27 -1.77 8.47
C LYS A 288 -26.02 -2.99 7.60
N THR A 289 -25.44 -4.05 8.16
CA THR A 289 -25.25 -5.32 7.45
C THR A 289 -26.52 -6.16 7.56
N ASP A 290 -26.74 -7.04 6.58
CA ASP A 290 -27.73 -8.13 6.71
C ASP A 290 -27.10 -9.25 7.55
N PRO A 291 -27.65 -9.60 8.73
CA PRO A 291 -27.10 -10.67 9.57
C PRO A 291 -27.09 -12.06 8.91
N SER A 292 -27.87 -12.24 7.83
CA SER A 292 -27.89 -13.46 7.03
C SER A 292 -26.88 -13.46 5.87
N ASP A 293 -26.15 -12.36 5.67
CA ASP A 293 -25.11 -12.27 4.64
C ASP A 293 -23.97 -13.25 4.94
N ALA A 294 -23.90 -14.32 4.13
CA ALA A 294 -22.89 -15.36 4.27
C ALA A 294 -21.44 -14.84 4.19
N ARG A 295 -21.22 -13.63 3.65
CA ARG A 295 -19.89 -13.02 3.56
C ARG A 295 -19.36 -12.56 4.93
N LEU A 296 -20.21 -12.34 5.92
CA LEU A 296 -19.79 -11.90 7.27
C LEU A 296 -18.83 -12.88 7.95
N ALA A 297 -19.01 -14.19 7.71
CA ALA A 297 -18.14 -15.22 8.28
C ALA A 297 -16.67 -15.12 7.82
N GLY A 298 -16.45 -14.59 6.62
CA GLY A 298 -15.12 -14.32 6.06
C GLY A 298 -14.71 -12.85 6.09
N ALA A 299 -15.52 -11.98 6.69
CA ALA A 299 -15.28 -10.54 6.68
C ALA A 299 -14.18 -10.14 7.67
N THR A 300 -13.62 -8.96 7.44
CA THR A 300 -12.74 -8.24 8.36
C THR A 300 -13.43 -6.97 8.83
N VAL A 301 -13.34 -6.68 10.13
CA VAL A 301 -13.70 -5.38 10.69
C VAL A 301 -12.44 -4.54 10.86
N TYR A 302 -12.42 -3.35 10.25
CA TYR A 302 -11.40 -2.34 10.48
C TYR A 302 -11.97 -1.31 11.45
N SER A 303 -11.26 -1.00 12.54
CA SER A 303 -11.68 0.03 13.49
C SER A 303 -10.51 0.94 13.85
N SER A 304 -10.75 2.25 13.88
CA SER A 304 -9.68 3.21 14.24
C SER A 304 -9.23 3.05 15.71
N LEU A 305 -10.08 2.50 16.58
CA LEU A 305 -9.78 2.23 17.99
C LEU A 305 -10.10 0.76 18.30
N GLU A 306 -9.42 0.18 19.29
CA GLU A 306 -9.75 -1.15 19.81
C GLU A 306 -11.25 -1.27 20.17
N PRO A 307 -11.97 -2.31 19.70
CA PRO A 307 -13.37 -2.48 20.02
C PRO A 307 -13.55 -2.75 21.51
N CYS A 308 -14.40 -1.98 22.19
CA CYS A 308 -14.53 -2.11 23.64
C CYS A 308 -14.91 -3.53 24.09
N ALA A 309 -14.33 -3.98 25.21
CA ALA A 309 -14.69 -5.23 25.89
C ALA A 309 -15.90 -5.09 26.81
N ARG A 310 -16.17 -3.86 27.28
CA ARG A 310 -17.27 -3.51 28.20
C ARG A 310 -17.71 -2.08 27.87
N ARG A 311 -19.00 -1.79 28.05
CA ARG A 311 -19.53 -0.42 27.97
C ARG A 311 -20.78 -0.30 28.84
N ALA A 312 -20.99 0.89 29.39
CA ALA A 312 -22.17 1.18 30.21
C ALA A 312 -23.40 1.58 29.38
N SER A 313 -23.19 2.09 28.17
CA SER A 313 -24.23 2.68 27.34
C SER A 313 -25.22 1.68 26.73
N ARG A 314 -24.81 0.41 26.56
CA ARG A 314 -25.62 -0.65 25.92
C ARG A 314 -25.23 -2.03 26.49
N PRO A 315 -26.13 -3.04 26.41
CA PRO A 315 -25.89 -4.36 27.01
C PRO A 315 -24.71 -5.15 26.41
N ALA A 316 -24.53 -5.09 25.09
CA ALA A 316 -23.48 -5.83 24.39
C ALA A 316 -22.32 -4.90 24.01
N PRO A 317 -21.06 -5.23 24.35
CA PRO A 317 -19.87 -4.49 23.94
C PRO A 317 -19.50 -4.77 22.47
N CYS A 318 -18.69 -3.91 21.86
CA CYS A 318 -18.37 -3.99 20.43
C CYS A 318 -17.65 -5.28 20.06
N ALA A 319 -16.70 -5.72 20.88
CA ALA A 319 -16.02 -7.01 20.70
C ALA A 319 -17.03 -8.19 20.62
N ARG A 320 -18.11 -8.14 21.41
CA ARG A 320 -19.14 -9.18 21.38
C ARG A 320 -20.02 -9.09 20.14
N LEU A 321 -20.42 -7.88 19.74
CA LEU A 321 -21.20 -7.65 18.51
C LEU A 321 -20.48 -8.18 17.27
N ILE A 322 -19.16 -7.96 17.17
CA ILE A 322 -18.32 -8.48 16.08
C ILE A 322 -18.35 -10.02 16.06
N LEU A 323 -18.17 -10.67 17.22
CA LEU A 323 -18.18 -12.13 17.32
C LEU A 323 -19.54 -12.74 16.98
N ASP A 324 -20.62 -12.12 17.47
CA ASP A 324 -22.00 -12.54 17.24
C ASP A 324 -22.41 -12.37 15.76
N ALA A 325 -21.86 -11.38 15.06
CA ALA A 325 -22.00 -11.21 13.61
C ALA A 325 -21.24 -12.28 12.79
N GLY A 326 -20.46 -13.16 13.43
CA GLY A 326 -19.69 -14.20 12.76
C GLY A 326 -18.33 -13.76 12.24
N VAL A 327 -17.96 -12.48 12.42
CA VAL A 327 -16.65 -11.95 12.00
C VAL A 327 -15.54 -12.55 12.86
N ARG A 328 -14.41 -12.92 12.24
CA ARG A 328 -13.26 -13.55 12.92
C ARG A 328 -11.93 -12.86 12.67
N ARG A 329 -11.93 -11.71 12.00
CA ARG A 329 -10.72 -10.89 11.83
C ARG A 329 -11.02 -9.43 12.10
N VAL A 330 -10.19 -8.81 12.94
CA VAL A 330 -10.29 -7.40 13.31
C VAL A 330 -8.92 -6.74 13.12
N VAL A 331 -8.90 -5.59 12.48
CA VAL A 331 -7.69 -4.78 12.29
C VAL A 331 -7.91 -3.42 12.95
N THR A 332 -6.99 -3.00 13.81
CA THR A 332 -7.08 -1.72 14.52
C THR A 332 -5.84 -0.86 14.43
N ALA A 333 -6.01 0.46 14.59
CA ALA A 333 -4.92 1.43 14.59
C ALA A 333 -4.40 1.73 16.00
N TRP A 334 -5.32 1.96 16.94
CA TRP A 334 -5.01 2.44 18.29
C TRP A 334 -5.60 1.50 19.35
N ARG A 335 -4.80 1.06 20.31
CA ARG A 335 -5.30 0.34 21.50
C ARG A 335 -6.01 1.31 22.44
N GLU A 336 -7.10 0.88 23.07
CA GLU A 336 -7.88 1.76 23.93
C GLU A 336 -7.04 2.17 25.16
N PRO A 337 -6.80 3.48 25.38
CA PRO A 337 -6.09 3.95 26.57
C PRO A 337 -6.99 3.91 27.80
N ASP A 338 -6.39 3.94 28.99
CA ASP A 338 -7.10 3.99 30.29
C ASP A 338 -7.86 5.31 30.56
N THR A 339 -8.20 6.10 29.54
CA THR A 339 -8.85 7.41 29.67
C THR A 339 -10.28 7.32 30.20
N PHE A 340 -11.08 6.37 29.70
CA PHE A 340 -12.47 6.18 30.12
C PHE A 340 -12.75 4.80 30.72
N VAL A 341 -11.98 3.79 30.33
CA VAL A 341 -12.09 2.41 30.83
C VAL A 341 -10.70 1.93 31.21
N ALA A 342 -10.46 1.73 32.51
CA ALA A 342 -9.20 1.16 32.98
C ALA A 342 -9.10 -0.32 32.62
N GLY A 343 -7.98 -0.74 32.05
CA GLY A 343 -7.73 -2.13 31.65
C GLY A 343 -8.65 -2.59 30.52
N ALA A 344 -8.89 -1.72 29.54
CA ALA A 344 -9.61 -2.11 28.33
C ALA A 344 -8.88 -3.28 27.64
N ASP A 345 -9.62 -4.34 27.32
CA ASP A 345 -9.06 -5.57 26.72
C ASP A 345 -10.00 -6.14 25.65
N GLY A 346 -10.36 -5.28 24.70
CA GLY A 346 -11.17 -5.65 23.55
C GLY A 346 -10.53 -6.76 22.72
N SER A 347 -9.23 -6.60 22.46
CA SER A 347 -8.43 -7.58 21.72
C SER A 347 -8.40 -8.93 22.42
N GLY A 348 -8.28 -8.98 23.75
CA GLY A 348 -8.28 -10.22 24.51
C GLY A 348 -9.63 -10.96 24.44
N VAL A 349 -10.76 -10.24 24.50
CA VAL A 349 -12.10 -10.83 24.32
C VAL A 349 -12.24 -11.47 22.94
N LEU A 350 -11.78 -10.78 21.89
CA LEU A 350 -11.79 -11.27 20.52
C LEU A 350 -10.91 -12.53 20.36
N ALA A 351 -9.65 -12.45 20.83
CA ALA A 351 -8.68 -13.53 20.73
C ALA A 351 -9.11 -14.78 21.50
N ALA A 352 -9.66 -14.63 22.71
CA ALA A 352 -10.15 -15.74 23.53
C ALA A 352 -11.31 -16.52 22.86
N GLN A 353 -11.99 -15.92 21.89
CA GLN A 353 -13.07 -16.53 21.12
C GLN A 353 -12.65 -16.87 19.67
N GLY A 354 -11.34 -16.90 19.41
CA GLY A 354 -10.77 -17.36 18.14
C GLY A 354 -10.79 -16.34 17.02
N ALA A 355 -11.06 -15.06 17.28
CA ALA A 355 -10.86 -14.00 16.30
C ALA A 355 -9.38 -13.57 16.24
N THR A 356 -8.86 -13.35 15.04
CA THR A 356 -7.54 -12.77 14.85
C THR A 356 -7.61 -11.25 14.98
N VAL A 357 -6.72 -10.67 15.79
CA VAL A 357 -6.62 -9.22 15.97
C VAL A 357 -5.25 -8.75 15.50
N VAL A 358 -5.25 -7.84 14.53
CA VAL A 358 -4.06 -7.22 13.95
C VAL A 358 -4.04 -5.76 14.34
N VAL A 359 -2.90 -5.26 14.82
CA VAL A 359 -2.71 -3.83 15.13
C VAL A 359 -1.71 -3.22 14.15
N LEU A 360 -2.10 -2.13 13.50
CA LEU A 360 -1.26 -1.35 12.59
C LEU A 360 -0.90 0.00 13.26
N PRO A 361 0.15 0.05 14.09
CA PRO A 361 0.50 1.23 14.87
C PRO A 361 0.90 2.44 14.02
N GLU A 362 1.27 2.24 12.75
CA GLU A 362 1.55 3.34 11.83
C GLU A 362 0.33 4.24 11.56
N TYR A 363 -0.88 3.79 11.90
CA TYR A 363 -2.13 4.56 11.80
C TYR A 363 -2.59 5.16 13.13
N GLU A 364 -1.86 4.95 14.23
CA GLU A 364 -2.27 5.41 15.57
C GLU A 364 -2.47 6.93 15.63
N GLU A 365 -1.55 7.71 15.05
CA GLU A 365 -1.67 9.18 15.01
C GLU A 365 -2.89 9.65 14.20
N ALA A 366 -3.20 8.95 13.11
CA ALA A 366 -4.38 9.25 12.31
C ALA A 366 -5.68 8.96 13.09
N ALA A 367 -5.70 7.86 13.86
CA ALA A 367 -6.83 7.51 14.74
C ALA A 367 -6.97 8.46 15.94
N LYS A 368 -5.86 8.97 16.48
CA LYS A 368 -5.86 9.94 17.59
C LYS A 368 -6.24 11.35 17.15
N ALA A 369 -5.98 11.74 15.91
CA ALA A 369 -6.18 13.11 15.45
C ALA A 369 -7.60 13.67 15.73
N PRO A 370 -8.71 12.93 15.49
CA PRO A 370 -10.07 13.38 15.84
C PRO A 370 -10.38 13.42 17.35
N ASN A 371 -9.46 12.95 18.20
CA ASN A 371 -9.61 12.79 19.65
C ASN A 371 -8.71 13.74 20.47
N ARG A 372 -7.85 14.53 19.81
CA ARG A 372 -6.90 15.42 20.49
C ARG A 372 -7.54 16.43 21.45
N HIS A 373 -8.83 16.72 21.29
CA HIS A 373 -9.58 17.58 22.22
C HIS A 373 -9.79 16.96 23.61
N LEU A 374 -9.52 15.65 23.78
CA LEU A 374 -9.64 14.90 25.03
C LEU A 374 -8.35 14.87 25.86
N GLU A 375 -7.21 15.24 25.30
CA GLU A 375 -5.87 15.13 25.93
C GLU A 375 -5.58 16.26 26.94
N ARG A 376 -6.57 16.67 27.74
CA ARG A 376 -6.45 17.78 28.70
C ARG A 376 -5.70 17.44 29.97
#